data_AF-A0A943MUC6-F1
#
_entry.id   AF-A0A943MUC6-F1
#
_cell.length_a   1.000
_cell.length_b   1.000
_cell.length_c   1.000
_cell.angle_alpha   90.00
_cell.angle_beta   90.00
_cell.angle_gamma   90.00
#
_symmetry.space_group_name_H-M   'P 1'
#
loop_
_entity.id
_entity.type
_entity.pdbx_description
1 polymer ?
#
loop_
_entity_poly.entity_id
_entity_poly.type
_entity_poly.pdbx_seq_one_letter_code
_entity_poly.pdbx_strand_id
1 'polypeptide(L)'
;MDPQNEVLLSLTVLLTGLVVVFAMLIFLTIVIKIYGSVIYNTTKKRRESNKPKVEAAPTPAPAPAPAPIEVEEGISGEVVAAIAAAVYMTYGVSASRIRSVKRAAANPRSLWGEAGRLENTRPF
;
A
#
# COMPACT_ATOMS: atom_id res chain seq x y z
N MET A 1 -35.06 -40.26 -23.74
CA MET A 1 -34.31 -39.32 -22.89
C MET A 1 -35.28 -38.88 -21.82
N ASP A 2 -35.20 -39.44 -20.62
CA ASP A 2 -36.13 -39.11 -19.54
C ASP A 2 -35.88 -37.67 -19.07
N PRO A 3 -36.87 -36.78 -19.12
CA PRO A 3 -36.68 -35.36 -18.82
C PRO A 3 -36.22 -35.13 -17.36
N GLN A 4 -36.48 -36.07 -16.47
CA GLN A 4 -36.00 -35.99 -15.09
C GLN A 4 -34.48 -36.12 -14.98
N ASN A 5 -33.83 -36.92 -15.83
CA ASN A 5 -32.38 -37.12 -15.77
C ASN A 5 -31.63 -35.87 -16.28
N GLU A 6 -32.16 -35.19 -17.30
CA GLU A 6 -31.64 -33.91 -17.81
C GLU A 6 -31.72 -32.80 -16.74
N VAL A 7 -32.82 -32.76 -15.99
CA VAL A 7 -33.00 -31.80 -14.87
C VAL A 7 -32.04 -32.12 -13.71
N LEU A 8 -31.80 -33.40 -13.41
CA LEU A 8 -30.84 -33.80 -12.37
C LEU A 8 -29.39 -33.50 -12.78
N LEU A 9 -29.03 -33.71 -14.05
CA LEU A 9 -27.71 -33.36 -14.57
C LEU A 9 -27.47 -31.85 -14.50
N SER A 10 -28.42 -31.04 -14.96
CA SER A 10 -28.31 -29.57 -14.89
C SER A 10 -28.23 -29.05 -13.45
N LEU A 11 -29.04 -29.58 -12.52
CA LEU A 11 -28.94 -29.26 -11.09
C LEU A 11 -27.57 -29.63 -10.50
N THR A 12 -27.04 -30.80 -10.86
CA THR A 12 -25.74 -31.27 -10.38
C THR A 12 -24.61 -30.40 -10.90
N VAL A 13 -24.63 -30.00 -12.17
CA VAL A 13 -23.64 -29.09 -12.76
C VAL A 13 -23.69 -27.71 -12.09
N LEU A 14 -24.88 -27.20 -11.81
CA LEU A 14 -25.05 -25.92 -11.11
C LEU A 14 -24.51 -25.98 -9.68
N LEU A 15 -24.86 -27.04 -8.92
CA LEU A 15 -24.37 -27.27 -7.56
C LEU A 15 -22.84 -27.45 -7.52
N THR A 16 -22.29 -28.25 -8.42
CA THR A 16 -20.84 -28.46 -8.51
C THR A 16 -20.12 -27.17 -8.89
N GLY A 17 -20.65 -26.38 -9.81
CA GLY A 17 -20.12 -25.05 -10.14
C GLY A 17 -20.11 -24.10 -8.94
N LEU A 18 -21.21 -24.04 -8.20
CA LEU A 18 -21.30 -23.25 -6.96
C LEU A 18 -20.22 -23.67 -5.96
N VAL A 19 -20.08 -24.98 -5.70
CA VAL A 19 -19.09 -25.53 -4.76
C VAL A 19 -17.66 -25.23 -5.21
N VAL A 20 -17.36 -25.40 -6.50
CA VAL A 20 -16.02 -25.13 -7.07
C VAL A 20 -15.65 -23.65 -6.93
N VAL A 21 -16.58 -22.73 -7.18
CA VAL A 21 -16.34 -21.29 -7.01
C VAL A 21 -16.06 -20.94 -5.55
N PHE A 22 -16.87 -21.46 -4.62
CA PHE A 22 -16.61 -21.28 -3.18
C PHE A 22 -15.26 -21.85 -2.76
N ALA A 23 -14.90 -23.06 -3.22
CA ALA A 23 -13.62 -23.69 -2.92
C ALA A 23 -12.45 -22.84 -3.43
N MET A 24 -12.54 -22.27 -4.63
CA MET A 24 -11.50 -21.42 -5.20
C MET A 24 -11.34 -20.10 -4.43
N LEU A 25 -12.45 -19.48 -4.00
CA LEU A 25 -12.43 -18.28 -3.16
C LEU A 25 -11.78 -18.54 -1.78
N ILE A 26 -12.12 -19.67 -1.16
CA ILE A 26 -11.54 -20.08 0.12
C ILE A 26 -10.04 -20.34 -0.05
N PHE A 27 -9.65 -21.07 -1.09
CA PHE A 27 -8.25 -21.37 -1.38
C PHE A 27 -7.43 -20.08 -1.55
N LEU A 28 -7.91 -19.13 -2.35
CA LEU A 28 -7.24 -17.84 -2.55
C LEU A 28 -7.12 -17.04 -1.25
N THR A 29 -8.18 -17.05 -0.42
CA THR A 29 -8.20 -16.39 0.89
C THR A 29 -7.14 -17.00 1.83
N ILE A 30 -6.99 -18.32 1.84
CA ILE A 30 -5.98 -19.01 2.68
C ILE A 30 -4.57 -18.59 2.26
N VAL A 31 -4.28 -18.56 0.96
CA VAL A 31 -2.97 -18.16 0.44
C VAL A 31 -2.64 -16.73 0.87
N ILE A 32 -3.58 -15.79 0.68
CA ILE A 32 -3.41 -14.39 1.11
C ILE A 32 -3.19 -14.30 2.64
N LYS A 33 -3.92 -15.09 3.43
CA LYS A 33 -3.75 -15.12 4.89
C LYS A 33 -2.39 -15.65 5.31
N ILE A 34 -1.85 -16.67 4.63
CA ILE A 34 -0.52 -17.21 4.92
C ILE A 34 0.55 -16.17 4.60
N TYR A 35 0.53 -15.56 3.40
CA TYR A 35 1.47 -14.48 3.06
C TYR A 35 1.35 -13.28 4.01
N GLY A 36 0.12 -12.87 4.33
CA GLY A 36 -0.14 -11.81 5.30
C GLY A 36 0.38 -12.15 6.69
N SER A 37 0.21 -13.39 7.15
CA SER A 37 0.69 -13.86 8.46
C SER A 37 2.21 -13.97 8.52
N VAL A 38 2.87 -14.44 7.45
CA VAL A 38 4.33 -14.53 7.38
C VAL A 38 4.97 -13.13 7.38
N ILE A 39 4.41 -12.20 6.61
CA ILE A 39 4.87 -10.80 6.59
C ILE A 39 4.59 -10.13 7.94
N TYR A 40 3.42 -10.34 8.53
CA TYR A 40 3.07 -9.82 9.86
C TYR A 40 4.02 -10.33 10.94
N ASN A 41 4.32 -11.63 10.96
CA ASN A 41 5.24 -12.22 11.94
C ASN A 41 6.68 -11.73 11.73
N THR A 42 7.10 -11.52 10.48
CA THR A 42 8.43 -10.96 10.17
C THR A 42 8.53 -9.48 10.54
N THR A 43 7.47 -8.69 10.33
CA THR A 43 7.39 -7.28 10.74
C THR A 43 7.33 -7.12 12.26
N LYS A 44 6.64 -8.02 12.98
CA LYS A 44 6.62 -8.02 14.45
C LYS A 44 8.01 -8.29 15.03
N LYS A 45 8.75 -9.23 14.44
CA LYS A 45 10.15 -9.49 14.81
C LYS A 45 11.08 -8.31 14.51
N ARG A 46 10.85 -7.58 13.41
CA ARG A 46 11.61 -6.37 13.04
C ARG A 46 11.28 -5.14 13.90
N ARG A 47 10.08 -5.09 14.51
CA ARG A 47 9.69 -4.04 15.45
C ARG A 47 10.28 -4.23 16.84
N GLU A 48 10.56 -5.47 17.24
CA GLU A 48 11.23 -5.78 18.52
C GLU A 48 12.75 -5.67 18.44
N SER A 49 13.34 -5.81 17.24
CA SER A 49 14.79 -5.78 17.03
C SER A 49 15.35 -4.45 16.52
N ASN A 50 14.55 -3.39 16.38
CA ASN A 50 15.07 -2.08 15.96
C ASN A 50 15.40 -1.18 17.16
N LYS A 51 16.25 -1.68 18.06
CA LYS A 51 17.19 -0.78 18.74
C LYS A 51 18.24 -0.40 17.69
N PRO A 52 18.47 0.90 17.45
CA PRO A 52 19.35 1.36 16.38
C PRO A 52 20.77 0.94 16.70
N LYS A 53 21.30 -0.07 16.00
CA LYS A 53 22.73 -0.26 15.92
C LYS A 53 23.24 0.75 14.91
N VAL A 54 23.68 1.89 15.43
CA VAL A 54 24.62 2.78 14.76
C VAL A 54 25.86 1.94 14.45
N GLU A 55 25.97 1.48 13.22
CA GLU A 55 27.19 0.87 12.70
C GLU A 55 27.72 1.83 11.64
N ALA A 56 28.66 2.65 12.10
CA ALA A 56 29.42 3.58 11.29
C ALA A 56 30.30 2.81 10.30
N ALA A 57 30.18 3.10 9.01
CA ALA A 57 31.21 2.87 7.98
C ALA A 57 30.85 3.65 6.69
N PRO A 58 31.84 3.93 5.83
CA PRO A 58 32.54 5.20 5.67
C PRO A 58 31.87 6.16 4.67
N THR A 59 32.19 7.44 4.85
CA THR A 59 31.76 8.63 4.12
C THR A 59 31.97 8.57 2.60
N PRO A 60 30.92 8.73 1.78
CA PRO A 60 31.03 9.32 0.45
C PRO A 60 30.88 10.85 0.54
N ALA A 61 31.64 11.57 -0.29
CA ALA A 61 31.84 13.02 -0.27
C ALA A 61 30.56 13.87 -0.05
N PRO A 62 30.64 15.00 0.67
CA PRO A 62 29.47 15.85 0.93
C PRO A 62 28.86 16.40 -0.36
N ALA A 63 27.75 15.83 -0.80
CA ALA A 63 26.81 16.54 -1.67
C ALA A 63 26.23 17.72 -0.88
N PRO A 64 25.96 18.88 -1.52
CA PRO A 64 25.50 20.09 -0.82
C PRO A 64 24.33 19.77 0.10
N ALA A 65 24.51 20.04 1.40
CA ALA A 65 23.52 19.77 2.43
C ALA A 65 22.17 20.39 2.01
N PRO A 66 21.13 19.57 1.76
CA PRO A 66 19.78 20.08 1.60
C PRO A 66 19.40 20.77 2.90
N ALA A 67 18.84 21.98 2.79
CA ALA A 67 18.37 22.75 3.93
C ALA A 67 17.53 21.87 4.88
N PRO A 68 17.62 22.06 6.21
CA PRO A 68 16.90 21.23 7.17
C PRO A 68 15.43 21.14 6.80
N ILE A 69 15.01 19.93 6.41
CA ILE A 69 13.60 19.66 6.18
C ILE A 69 12.98 19.60 7.57
N GLU A 70 11.98 20.44 7.82
CA GLU A 70 11.16 20.32 9.03
C GLU A 70 10.35 19.03 8.91
N VAL A 71 10.83 17.98 9.59
CA VAL A 71 10.21 16.66 9.66
C VAL A 71 9.63 16.49 11.06
N GLU A 72 8.36 16.10 11.14
CA GLU A 72 7.68 15.81 12.39
C GLU A 72 8.33 14.62 13.14
N GLU A 73 8.42 14.71 14.46
CA GLU A 73 9.08 13.72 15.33
C GLU A 73 8.37 12.36 15.18
N GLY A 74 9.09 11.35 14.67
CA GLY A 74 8.54 10.02 14.38
C GLY A 74 8.29 9.68 12.89
N ILE A 75 8.86 10.45 11.95
CA ILE A 75 8.97 10.09 10.53
C ILE A 75 10.43 9.72 10.23
N SER A 76 10.67 8.48 9.77
CA SER A 76 12.03 8.02 9.47
C SER A 76 12.55 8.61 8.14
N GLY A 77 13.87 8.75 8.02
CA GLY A 77 14.51 9.24 6.80
C GLY A 77 14.19 8.41 5.55
N GLU A 78 13.93 7.10 5.71
CA GLU A 78 13.46 6.22 4.63
C GLU A 78 12.11 6.66 4.06
N VAL A 79 11.18 7.05 4.93
CA VAL A 79 9.85 7.54 4.53
C VAL A 79 9.97 8.88 3.81
N VAL A 80 10.83 9.77 4.29
CA VAL A 80 11.09 11.06 3.62
C VAL A 80 11.70 10.85 2.23
N ALA A 81 12.64 9.91 2.07
CA ALA A 81 13.24 9.57 0.78
C ALA A 81 12.21 8.96 -0.19
N ALA A 82 11.35 8.07 0.29
CA ALA A 82 10.28 7.49 -0.51
C ALA A 82 9.25 8.55 -0.95
N ILE A 83 8.87 9.46 -0.06
CA ILE A 83 7.99 10.60 -0.40
C ILE A 83 8.67 11.49 -1.44
N ALA A 84 9.97 11.78 -1.28
CA ALA A 84 10.71 12.59 -2.25
C ALA A 84 10.77 11.97 -3.64
N ALA A 85 11.02 10.66 -3.72
CA ALA A 85 10.99 9.93 -4.98
C ALA A 85 9.60 9.96 -5.63
N ALA A 86 8.54 9.74 -4.84
CA ALA A 86 7.16 9.78 -5.34
C ALA A 86 6.79 11.16 -5.89
N VAL A 87 7.09 12.24 -5.15
CA VAL A 87 6.84 13.62 -5.58
C VAL A 87 7.61 13.96 -6.87
N TYR A 88 8.86 13.50 -6.97
CA TYR A 88 9.66 13.68 -8.18
C TYR A 88 9.05 12.95 -9.38
N MET A 89 8.47 11.75 -9.19
CA MET A 89 7.77 11.02 -10.26
C MET A 89 6.45 11.69 -10.68
N THR A 90 5.71 12.30 -9.75
CA THR A 90 4.39 12.89 -10.06
C THR A 90 4.49 14.29 -10.67
N TYR A 91 5.42 15.12 -10.19
CA TYR A 91 5.56 16.52 -10.63
C TYR A 91 6.81 16.76 -11.50
N GLY A 92 7.67 15.76 -11.66
CA GLY A 92 8.92 15.88 -12.40
C GLY A 92 9.91 16.86 -11.75
N VAL A 93 10.84 17.36 -12.55
CA VAL A 93 11.92 18.29 -12.13
C VAL A 93 11.40 19.62 -11.54
N SER A 94 10.11 19.92 -11.71
CA SER A 94 9.47 21.13 -11.17
C SER A 94 9.36 21.14 -9.63
N ALA A 95 9.42 19.97 -8.98
CA ALA A 95 9.44 19.85 -7.53
C ALA A 95 10.88 19.92 -6.99
N SER A 96 11.50 21.10 -7.05
CA SER A 96 12.93 21.26 -6.76
C SER A 96 13.32 21.09 -5.28
N ARG A 97 12.36 21.20 -4.34
CA ARG A 97 12.63 21.02 -2.90
C ARG A 97 11.35 20.77 -2.10
N ILE A 98 11.42 19.83 -1.16
CA ILE A 98 10.39 19.62 -0.13
C ILE A 98 10.64 20.58 1.04
N ARG A 99 9.65 21.42 1.38
CA ARG A 99 9.79 22.42 2.45
C ARG A 99 9.50 21.86 3.84
N SER A 100 8.51 20.99 3.97
CA SER A 100 8.16 20.34 5.23
C SER A 100 7.43 19.02 4.96
N VAL A 101 7.56 18.07 5.88
CA VAL A 101 6.82 16.81 5.87
C VAL A 101 6.08 16.69 7.19
N LYS A 102 4.75 16.71 7.11
CA LYS A 102 3.86 16.57 8.27
C LYS A 102 2.89 15.44 8.01
N ARG A 103 2.51 14.71 9.05
CA ARG A 103 1.40 13.78 8.94
C ARG A 103 0.15 14.61 8.62
N ALA A 104 -0.61 14.16 7.63
CA ALA A 104 -1.92 14.74 7.39
C ALA A 104 -2.68 14.65 8.72
N ALA A 105 -3.20 15.79 9.19
CA ALA A 105 -4.17 15.77 10.28
C ALA A 105 -5.24 14.73 9.92
N ALA A 106 -5.84 14.09 10.92
CA ALA A 106 -6.98 13.20 10.73
C ALA A 106 -8.19 14.00 10.22
N ASN A 107 -8.08 14.56 9.02
CA ASN A 107 -9.14 15.22 8.31
C ASN A 107 -10.09 14.10 7.89
N PRO A 108 -11.35 14.14 8.31
CA PRO A 108 -12.32 13.09 7.99
C PRO A 108 -12.65 13.02 6.49
N ARG A 109 -12.09 13.91 5.67
CA ARG A 109 -12.25 13.95 4.22
C ARG A 109 -11.11 13.20 3.56
N SER A 110 -11.44 12.14 2.82
CA SER A 110 -10.45 11.37 2.07
C SER A 110 -9.81 12.25 0.98
N LEU A 111 -8.49 12.15 0.82
CA LEU A 111 -7.73 12.89 -0.20
C LEU A 111 -8.23 12.59 -1.63
N TRP A 112 -8.79 11.39 -1.84
CA TRP A 112 -9.43 10.98 -3.09
C TRP A 112 -10.75 11.68 -3.36
N GLY A 113 -11.57 11.90 -2.32
CA GLY A 113 -12.83 12.63 -2.45
C GLY A 113 -12.60 14.11 -2.76
N GLU A 114 -11.55 14.70 -2.18
CA GLU A 114 -11.18 16.09 -2.47
C GLU A 114 -10.64 16.28 -3.89
N ALA A 115 -9.78 15.36 -4.35
CA ALA A 115 -9.27 15.37 -5.73
C ALA A 115 -10.40 15.26 -6.77
N GLY A 116 -11.32 14.31 -6.58
CA GLY A 116 -12.46 14.15 -7.49
C GLY A 116 -13.38 15.38 -7.52
N ARG A 117 -13.60 16.05 -6.38
CA ARG A 117 -14.38 17.29 -6.36
C ARG A 117 -13.67 18.41 -7.11
N LEU A 118 -12.36 18.58 -6.90
CA LEU A 118 -11.56 19.61 -7.57
C LEU A 118 -11.62 19.46 -9.09
N GLU A 119 -11.53 18.22 -9.60
CA GLU A 119 -11.65 17.90 -11.01
C GLU A 119 -13.07 18.16 -11.55
N ASN A 120 -14.10 17.76 -10.81
CA ASN A 120 -15.50 17.99 -11.19
C ASN A 120 -15.92 19.47 -11.17
N THR A 121 -15.26 20.30 -10.37
CA THR A 121 -15.57 21.74 -10.27
C THR A 121 -14.62 22.63 -11.07
N ARG A 122 -13.69 22.05 -11.83
CA ARG A 122 -12.79 22.86 -12.66
C ARG A 122 -13.58 23.46 -13.83
N PRO A 123 -13.52 24.78 -14.06
CA PRO A 123 -14.16 25.40 -15.21
C PRO A 123 -13.57 24.83 -16.51
N PHE A 124 -14.43 24.71 -17.53
CA PHE A 124 -14.05 24.27 -18.87
C PHE A 124 -13.30 25.37 -19.65
#